data_AF-A0A848DQT3-F1
#
_entry.id   AF-A0A848DQT3-F1
#
_cell.length_a   1.000
_cell.length_b   1.000
_cell.length_c   1.000
_cell.angle_alpha   90.00
_cell.angle_beta   90.00
_cell.angle_gamma   90.00
#
_symmetry.space_group_name_H-M   'P 1'
#
loop_
_entity.id
_entity.type
_entity.pdbx_description
1 polymer ?
#
loop_
_entity_poly.entity_id
_entity_poly.type
_entity_poly.pdbx_seq_one_letter_code
_entity_poly.pdbx_strand_id
1 'polypeptide(L)'
;VGPEPATFPLIDVAPVAVPPGGTVTLRAVAGPRADWAADVSALTGTVWRASSRSDRVGMRLEGEPLRRRPDAAELPSEGIVRGAIQLPPGGHPVLFLADHPVTGGYPVIAVVLDPDVDRAAQVRPGQPVRFTLVPPPWTDRP
;
A
#
# COMPACT_ATOMS: atom_id res chain seq x y z
N VAL A 1 -13.51 -0.20 -47.04
CA VAL A 1 -14.11 0.52 -45.89
C VAL A 1 -15.61 0.31 -45.97
N GLY A 2 -16.22 -0.29 -44.94
CA GLY A 2 -17.63 -0.71 -44.93
C GLY A 2 -18.58 0.38 -44.39
N PRO A 3 -19.90 0.12 -44.39
CA PRO A 3 -20.90 1.08 -43.93
C PRO A 3 -20.83 1.34 -42.42
N GLU A 4 -21.31 2.51 -42.02
CA GLU A 4 -21.31 2.99 -40.63
C GLU A 4 -22.26 2.13 -39.75
N PRO A 5 -21.86 1.72 -38.53
CA PRO A 5 -22.68 0.87 -37.68
C PRO A 5 -23.92 1.60 -37.15
N ALA A 6 -25.06 0.90 -37.15
CA ALA A 6 -26.38 1.43 -36.76
C ALA A 6 -26.59 1.62 -35.24
N THR A 7 -25.61 1.21 -34.42
CA THR A 7 -25.64 1.32 -32.96
C THR A 7 -24.26 1.77 -32.48
N PHE A 8 -24.23 2.63 -31.46
CA PHE A 8 -22.98 2.99 -30.79
C PHE A 8 -22.26 1.72 -30.33
N PRO A 9 -20.91 1.66 -30.43
CA PRO A 9 -20.18 0.53 -29.90
C PRO A 9 -20.47 0.39 -28.40
N LEU A 10 -20.85 -0.82 -27.96
CA LEU A 10 -20.69 -1.22 -26.57
C LEU A 10 -19.19 -1.23 -26.27
N ILE A 11 -18.67 -0.08 -25.82
CA ILE A 11 -17.34 -0.04 -25.24
C ILE A 11 -17.45 -0.75 -23.89
N ASP A 12 -17.09 -2.02 -23.85
CA ASP A 12 -16.99 -2.83 -22.62
C ASP A 12 -15.78 -2.45 -21.74
N VAL A 13 -14.97 -1.49 -22.21
CA VAL A 13 -13.75 -1.05 -21.53
C VAL A 13 -13.77 0.48 -21.41
N ALA A 14 -14.22 0.98 -20.26
CA ALA A 14 -14.02 2.37 -19.91
C ALA A 14 -12.50 2.68 -19.95
N PRO A 15 -12.07 3.80 -20.55
CA PRO A 15 -10.67 4.22 -20.50
C PRO A 15 -10.23 4.31 -19.03
N VAL A 16 -9.35 3.41 -18.60
CA VAL A 16 -8.74 3.49 -17.28
C VAL A 16 -7.74 4.64 -17.31
N ALA A 17 -7.73 5.45 -16.26
CA ALA A 17 -6.77 6.55 -16.12
C ALA A 17 -5.35 6.03 -16.37
N VAL A 18 -4.55 6.78 -17.14
CA VAL A 18 -3.14 6.45 -17.39
C VAL A 18 -2.46 6.25 -16.03
N PRO A 19 -1.79 5.11 -15.79
CA PRO A 19 -1.08 4.90 -14.53
C PRO A 19 -0.15 6.09 -14.26
N PRO A 20 -0.13 6.61 -13.03
CA PRO A 20 0.66 7.79 -12.73
C PRO A 20 2.11 7.59 -13.16
N GLY A 21 2.66 8.54 -13.92
CA GLY A 21 4.09 8.60 -14.19
C GLY A 21 4.84 9.14 -12.98
N GLY A 22 6.08 8.72 -12.76
CA GLY A 22 6.92 9.25 -11.68
C GLY A 22 6.58 8.70 -10.29
N THR A 23 6.78 9.51 -9.25
CA THR A 23 6.62 9.08 -7.85
C THR A 23 5.15 9.09 -7.43
N VAL A 24 4.65 7.98 -6.90
CA VAL A 24 3.30 7.86 -6.35
C VAL A 24 3.31 8.14 -4.86
N THR A 25 2.49 9.09 -4.40
CA THR A 25 2.35 9.40 -2.97
C THR A 25 1.05 8.80 -2.44
N LEU A 26 1.15 8.04 -1.36
CA LEU A 26 0.04 7.34 -0.71
C LEU A 26 -0.18 7.90 0.69
N ARG A 27 -1.42 8.27 1.02
CA ARG A 27 -1.79 8.68 2.38
C ARG A 27 -2.03 7.45 3.24
N ALA A 28 -1.49 7.46 4.45
CA ALA A 28 -1.64 6.38 5.42
C ALA A 28 -1.93 6.90 6.82
N VAL A 29 -2.68 6.13 7.60
CA VAL A 29 -2.87 6.35 9.04
C VAL A 29 -1.86 5.48 9.77
N ALA A 30 -1.14 6.02 10.75
CA ALA A 30 -0.18 5.24 11.54
C ALA A 30 -0.90 4.21 12.43
N GLY A 31 -0.27 3.05 12.64
CA GLY A 31 -0.76 2.00 13.53
C GLY A 31 -1.55 0.89 12.81
N PRO A 32 -2.09 -0.07 13.60
CA PRO A 32 -2.17 -0.08 15.06
C PRO A 32 -0.85 -0.41 15.79
N ARG A 33 0.19 -0.88 15.09
CA ARG A 33 1.48 -1.30 15.67
C ARG A 33 2.63 -0.38 15.28
N ALA A 34 2.38 0.94 15.15
CA ALA A 34 3.42 1.90 14.76
C ALA A 34 4.62 1.89 15.73
N ASP A 35 4.37 1.60 17.00
CA ASP A 35 5.34 1.45 18.08
C ASP A 35 6.29 0.25 17.90
N TRP A 36 6.01 -0.67 16.97
CA TRP A 36 6.91 -1.79 16.64
C TRP A 36 8.04 -1.39 15.70
N ALA A 37 7.89 -0.28 14.97
CA ALA A 37 9.01 0.35 14.28
C ALA A 37 9.84 1.14 15.30
N ALA A 38 11.17 1.10 15.18
CA ALA A 38 12.04 1.96 15.98
C ALA A 38 11.76 3.45 15.71
N ASP A 39 11.41 3.76 14.45
CA ASP A 39 10.94 5.06 14.01
C ASP A 39 9.96 4.88 12.85
N VAL A 40 8.66 5.11 13.09
CA VAL A 40 7.63 5.03 12.04
C VAL A 40 7.73 6.19 11.05
N SER A 41 8.35 7.31 11.42
CA SER A 41 8.51 8.46 10.52
C SER A 41 9.44 8.15 9.34
N ALA A 42 10.36 7.19 9.51
CA ALA A 42 11.20 6.65 8.44
C ALA A 42 10.37 6.05 7.28
N LEU A 43 9.13 5.59 7.52
CA LEU A 43 8.22 5.20 6.45
C LEU A 43 7.95 6.35 5.47
N THR A 44 7.80 7.57 5.98
CA THR A 44 7.53 8.80 5.21
C THR A 44 8.80 9.50 4.72
N GLY A 45 9.92 9.31 5.42
CA GLY A 45 11.24 9.85 5.05
C GLY A 45 11.87 9.12 3.85
N THR A 46 11.51 7.86 3.64
CA THR A 46 12.08 7.01 2.59
C THR A 46 11.30 7.10 1.28
N VAL A 47 12.03 7.17 0.15
CA VAL A 47 11.48 6.87 -1.17
C VAL A 47 11.61 5.38 -1.41
N TRP A 48 10.48 4.70 -1.43
CA TRP A 48 10.42 3.27 -1.69
C TRP A 48 10.36 3.01 -3.19
N ARG A 49 10.74 1.80 -3.61
CA ARG A 49 10.51 1.28 -4.96
C ARG A 49 9.59 0.08 -4.88
N ALA A 50 8.60 0.01 -5.78
CA ALA A 50 7.79 -1.19 -5.90
C ALA A 50 8.64 -2.33 -6.46
N SER A 51 8.77 -3.43 -5.73
CA SER A 51 9.52 -4.61 -6.15
C SER A 51 8.86 -5.28 -7.36
N SER A 52 9.64 -5.94 -8.21
CA SER A 52 9.16 -6.84 -9.26
C SER A 52 8.43 -8.07 -8.72
N ARG A 53 8.55 -8.36 -7.43
CA ARG A 53 7.81 -9.44 -6.77
C ARG A 53 6.42 -9.03 -6.30
N SER A 54 5.99 -7.80 -6.56
CA SER A 54 4.66 -7.30 -6.20
C SER A 54 3.58 -7.99 -7.01
N ASP A 55 2.48 -8.34 -6.35
CA ASP A 55 1.35 -9.09 -6.90
C ASP A 55 0.04 -8.56 -6.30
N ARG A 56 -1.08 -9.23 -6.61
CA ARG A 56 -2.39 -8.86 -6.08
C ARG A 56 -2.55 -9.08 -4.57
N VAL A 57 -1.66 -9.86 -3.94
CA VAL A 57 -1.65 -10.05 -2.48
C VAL A 57 -1.04 -8.82 -1.84
N GLY A 58 0.12 -8.36 -2.32
CA GLY A 58 0.76 -7.18 -1.77
C GLY A 58 1.88 -6.60 -2.62
N MET A 59 2.01 -5.28 -2.53
CA MET A 59 3.16 -4.53 -3.03
C MET A 59 4.31 -4.64 -2.04
N ARG A 60 5.43 -5.22 -2.48
CA ARG A 60 6.65 -5.30 -1.66
C ARG A 60 7.52 -4.10 -1.95
N LEU A 61 7.97 -3.42 -0.91
CA LEU A 61 8.70 -2.16 -1.02
C LEU A 61 10.20 -2.39 -0.80
N GLU A 62 11.00 -1.91 -1.74
CA GLU A 62 12.46 -1.90 -1.69
C GLU A 62 12.96 -0.50 -1.32
N GLY A 63 13.97 -0.42 -0.46
CA GLY A 63 14.48 0.83 0.08
C GLY A 63 15.36 0.59 1.30
N GLU A 64 15.72 1.65 2.02
CA GLU A 64 16.40 1.51 3.31
C GLU A 64 15.47 0.80 4.29
N PRO A 65 15.86 -0.36 4.86
CA PRO A 65 14.98 -1.16 5.70
C PRO A 65 14.63 -0.40 6.99
N LEU A 66 13.36 -0.47 7.37
CA LEU A 66 12.92 0.03 8.67
C LEU A 66 13.44 -0.88 9.77
N ARG A 67 13.99 -0.27 10.82
CA ARG A 67 14.39 -1.02 12.02
C ARG A 67 13.14 -1.36 12.84
N ARG A 68 12.98 -2.63 13.20
CA ARG A 68 12.03 -3.04 14.25
C ARG A 68 12.61 -2.74 15.62
N ARG A 69 11.75 -2.53 16.62
CA ARG A 69 12.21 -2.50 18.01
C ARG A 69 12.80 -3.86 18.40
N PRO A 70 13.96 -3.90 19.08
CA PRO A 70 14.65 -5.15 19.44
C PRO A 70 13.80 -6.09 20.33
N ASP A 71 12.99 -5.51 21.22
CA ASP A 71 12.21 -6.26 22.21
C ASP A 71 10.79 -6.60 21.74
N ALA A 72 10.49 -6.38 20.46
CA ALA A 72 9.18 -6.70 19.90
C ALA A 72 9.04 -8.23 19.78
N ALA A 73 8.23 -8.81 20.68
CA ALA A 73 7.91 -10.24 20.71
C ALA A 73 7.35 -10.77 19.37
N GLU A 74 7.14 -12.08 19.27
CA GLU A 74 6.31 -12.62 18.18
C GLU A 74 4.89 -12.09 18.32
N LEU A 75 4.33 -11.56 17.24
CA LEU A 75 2.96 -11.07 17.22
C LEU A 75 2.02 -12.25 16.97
N PRO A 76 1.05 -12.53 17.87
CA PRO A 76 -0.01 -13.47 17.56
C PRO A 76 -0.76 -13.02 16.30
N SER A 77 -1.20 -13.97 15.47
CA SER A 77 -1.92 -13.64 14.24
C SER A 77 -3.09 -12.70 14.51
N GLU A 78 -3.12 -11.57 13.81
CA GLU A 78 -4.19 -10.58 13.90
C GLU A 78 -4.87 -10.39 12.53
N GLY A 79 -6.09 -9.86 12.54
CA GLY A 79 -6.85 -9.60 11.32
C GLY A 79 -6.15 -8.57 10.44
N ILE A 80 -6.09 -8.84 9.14
CA ILE A 80 -5.48 -7.96 8.15
C ILE A 80 -6.56 -7.34 7.27
N VAL A 81 -6.36 -6.08 6.91
CA VAL A 81 -7.22 -5.33 6.00
C VAL A 81 -6.44 -4.90 4.77
N ARG A 82 -7.17 -4.72 3.67
CA ARG A 82 -6.67 -4.04 2.48
C ARG A 82 -6.07 -2.68 2.86
N GLY A 83 -4.89 -2.37 2.33
CA GLY A 83 -4.15 -1.16 2.65
C GLY A 83 -3.22 -1.28 3.85
N ALA A 84 -3.26 -2.36 4.63
CA ALA A 84 -2.35 -2.56 5.75
C ALA A 84 -0.89 -2.65 5.28
N ILE A 85 0.00 -1.94 5.95
CA ILE A 85 1.46 -1.96 5.75
C ILE A 85 2.08 -2.80 6.86
N GLN A 86 2.44 -4.03 6.52
CA GLN A 86 3.19 -4.89 7.43
C GLN A 86 4.68 -4.56 7.43
N LEU A 87 5.31 -4.72 8.59
CA LEU A 87 6.76 -4.64 8.77
C LEU A 87 7.32 -6.02 9.15
N PRO A 88 7.79 -6.82 8.17
CA PRO A 88 8.47 -8.09 8.40
C PRO A 88 9.83 -7.92 9.13
N PRO A 89 10.45 -9.01 9.63
CA PRO A 89 11.75 -8.97 10.30
C PRO A 89 12.87 -8.33 9.47
N GLY A 90 12.84 -8.49 8.14
CA GLY A 90 13.82 -7.89 7.22
C GLY A 90 13.67 -6.39 6.99
N GLY A 91 12.70 -5.72 7.62
CA GLY A 91 12.55 -4.26 7.58
C GLY A 91 11.93 -3.67 6.32
N HIS A 92 11.67 -4.49 5.30
CA HIS A 92 11.10 -4.07 4.02
C HIS A 92 9.57 -4.18 4.06
N PRO A 93 8.83 -3.05 4.02
CA PRO A 93 7.39 -3.11 4.23
C PRO A 93 6.63 -3.79 3.09
N VAL A 94 5.47 -4.36 3.41
CA VAL A 94 4.53 -4.93 2.45
C VAL A 94 3.19 -4.24 2.59
N LEU A 95 2.73 -3.58 1.53
CA LEU A 95 1.39 -2.99 1.45
C LEU A 95 0.41 -4.02 0.87
N PHE A 96 -0.56 -4.44 1.67
CA PHE A 96 -1.56 -5.43 1.25
C PHE A 96 -2.61 -4.86 0.29
N LEU A 97 -2.89 -5.63 -0.76
CA LEU A 97 -3.82 -5.28 -1.84
C LEU A 97 -5.03 -6.22 -1.84
N ALA A 98 -5.66 -6.44 -2.99
CA ALA A 98 -7.00 -7.07 -3.09
C ALA A 98 -7.05 -8.52 -2.57
N ASP A 99 -5.98 -9.29 -2.73
CA ASP A 99 -5.94 -10.72 -2.39
C ASP A 99 -5.19 -10.96 -1.06
N HIS A 100 -5.19 -9.97 -0.16
CA HIS A 100 -4.52 -10.07 1.13
C HIS A 100 -5.08 -11.24 1.97
N PRO A 101 -4.26 -11.91 2.80
CA PRO A 101 -4.76 -12.95 3.69
C PRO A 101 -5.68 -12.34 4.75
N VAL A 102 -6.58 -13.16 5.31
CA VAL A 102 -7.48 -12.73 6.40
C VAL A 102 -6.74 -12.42 7.69
N THR A 103 -5.59 -13.05 7.92
CA THR A 103 -4.75 -12.86 9.11
C THR A 103 -3.27 -12.77 8.74
N GLY A 104 -2.47 -12.17 9.61
CA GLY A 104 -1.02 -12.08 9.45
C GLY A 104 -0.29 -11.98 10.78
N GLY A 105 0.97 -12.42 10.81
CA GLY A 105 1.81 -12.46 12.02
C GLY A 105 2.87 -11.36 12.10
N TYR A 106 2.81 -10.35 11.21
CA TYR A 106 3.73 -9.21 11.23
C TYR A 106 3.00 -7.93 11.62
N PRO A 107 3.67 -7.03 12.37
CA PRO A 107 3.05 -5.79 12.84
C PRO A 107 2.61 -4.90 11.68
N VAL A 108 1.37 -4.42 11.75
CA VAL A 108 0.86 -3.39 10.86
C VAL A 108 1.25 -2.02 11.39
N ILE A 109 2.23 -1.38 10.76
CA ILE A 109 2.79 -0.09 11.23
C ILE A 109 2.00 1.12 10.73
N ALA A 110 1.23 0.95 9.66
CA ALA A 110 0.33 1.95 9.09
C ALA A 110 -0.70 1.29 8.17
N VAL A 111 -1.78 2.01 7.84
CA VAL A 111 -2.83 1.57 6.91
C VAL A 111 -3.07 2.67 5.87
N VAL A 112 -2.88 2.35 4.59
CA VAL A 112 -3.17 3.25 3.46
C VAL A 112 -4.67 3.50 3.36
N LEU A 113 -5.06 4.75 3.10
CA LEU A 113 -6.45 5.10 2.86
C LEU A 113 -7.00 4.36 1.64
N ASP A 114 -8.23 3.87 1.72
CA ASP A 114 -8.84 3.03 0.67
C ASP A 114 -8.73 3.61 -0.76
N PRO A 115 -8.98 4.92 -1.02
CA PRO A 115 -8.82 5.50 -2.36
C PRO A 115 -7.37 5.50 -2.88
N ASP A 116 -6.39 5.45 -1.99
CA ASP A 116 -4.97 5.41 -2.35
C ASP A 116 -4.48 3.95 -2.51
N VAL A 117 -5.22 2.94 -2.01
CA VAL A 117 -4.91 1.54 -2.31
C VAL A 117 -5.15 1.23 -3.79
N ASP A 118 -6.19 1.81 -4.40
CA ASP A 118 -6.42 1.71 -5.84
C ASP A 118 -5.25 2.30 -6.64
N ARG A 119 -4.72 3.44 -6.18
CA ARG A 119 -3.52 4.05 -6.77
C ARG A 119 -2.31 3.14 -6.63
N ALA A 120 -2.12 2.53 -5.46
CA ALA A 120 -1.05 1.57 -5.22
C ALA A 120 -1.15 0.37 -6.17
N ALA A 121 -2.36 -0.13 -6.45
CA ALA A 121 -2.57 -1.24 -7.39
C ALA A 121 -2.17 -0.91 -8.85
N GLN A 122 -2.03 0.37 -9.19
CA GLN A 122 -1.58 0.82 -10.53
C GLN A 122 -0.06 1.09 -10.60
N VAL A 123 0.67 0.97 -9.49
CA VAL A 123 2.12 1.21 -9.44
C VAL A 123 2.85 0.08 -10.18
N ARG A 124 3.80 0.46 -11.04
CA ARG A 124 4.61 -0.50 -11.81
C ARG A 124 5.84 -0.94 -11.02
N PRO A 125 6.37 -2.15 -11.24
CA PRO A 125 7.69 -2.53 -10.75
C PRO A 125 8.76 -1.48 -11.07
N GLY A 126 9.60 -1.17 -10.09
CA GLY A 126 10.65 -0.15 -10.13
C GLY A 126 10.18 1.29 -9.90
N GLN A 127 8.87 1.54 -9.92
CA GLN A 127 8.32 2.88 -9.75
C GLN A 127 8.48 3.39 -8.31
N PRO A 128 8.83 4.67 -8.11
CA PRO A 128 8.98 5.23 -6.77
C PRO A 128 7.64 5.43 -6.05
N VAL A 129 7.62 5.14 -4.76
CA VAL A 129 6.46 5.31 -3.86
C VAL A 129 6.89 6.10 -2.62
N ARG A 130 6.07 7.06 -2.21
CA ARG A 130 6.22 7.82 -0.96
C ARG A 130 4.97 7.66 -0.11
N PHE A 131 5.14 7.78 1.20
CA PHE A 131 4.03 7.79 2.15
C PHE A 131 3.89 9.17 2.81
N THR A 132 2.66 9.54 3.12
CA THR A 132 2.35 10.69 3.97
C THR A 132 1.41 10.23 5.06
N LEU A 133 1.82 10.41 6.32
CA LEU A 133 0.95 10.10 7.44
C LEU A 133 -0.13 11.19 7.59
N VAL A 134 -1.37 10.77 7.76
CA VAL A 134 -2.53 11.63 7.98
C VAL A 134 -3.28 11.21 9.24
N PRO A 135 -4.00 12.12 9.90
CA PRO A 135 -4.90 11.77 10.99
C PRO A 135 -5.96 10.74 10.54
N PRO A 136 -6.47 9.91 11.44
CA PRO A 136 -7.55 9.00 11.10
C PRO A 136 -8.79 9.76 10.60
N PRO A 137 -9.49 9.26 9.57
CA PRO A 137 -10.65 9.97 9.01
C PRO A 137 -11.86 10.01 9.95
N TRP A 138 -11.83 9.30 11.08
CA TRP A 138 -12.89 9.29 12.09
C TRP A 138 -12.64 10.22 13.28
N THR A 139 -11.49 10.91 13.35
CA THR A 139 -11.20 11.85 14.45
C THR A 139 -12.02 13.13 14.40
N ASP A 140 -12.68 13.43 13.26
CA ASP A 140 -13.56 14.61 13.09
C ASP A 140 -15.04 14.33 13.37
N ARG A 141 -15.40 13.21 14.01
CA ARG A 141 -16.80 12.96 14.40
C ARG A 141 -17.11 13.67 15.74
N PRO A 142 -18.15 14.53 15.80
CA PRO A 142 -18.59 15.17 17.04
C PRO A 142 -19.12 14.14 18.05
#